data_AF-A0A2N2GI42-F1
#
_entry.id   AF-A0A2N2GI42-F1
#
_cell.length_a   1.000
_cell.length_b   1.000
_cell.length_c   1.000
_cell.angle_alpha   90.00
_cell.angle_beta   90.00
_cell.angle_gamma   90.00
#
_symmetry.space_group_name_H-M   'P 1'
#
loop_
_entity.id
_entity.type
_entity.pdbx_description
1 polymer ?
#
loop_
_entity_poly.entity_id
_entity_poly.type
_entity_poly.pdbx_seq_one_letter_code
_entity_poly.pdbx_strand_id
1 'polypeptide(L)'
;QPHSFLAVDYGKKEITVIKPGKELDANSMPQEEVITSCYLHQDALEMELADFVKNVRNRTQPMVSGREGRLALAVAQEIMARIKEHVASHPQLFNV
;
A
#
# COMPACT_ATOMS: atom_id res chain seq x y z
N GLN A 1 -4.72 -11.00 2.16
CA GLN A 1 -4.89 -12.43 1.89
C GLN A 1 -5.78 -13.01 2.99
N PRO A 2 -6.46 -14.15 2.80
CA PRO A 2 -7.27 -14.73 3.87
C PRO A 2 -6.38 -14.98 5.10
N HIS A 3 -6.80 -14.48 6.27
CA HIS A 3 -6.14 -14.66 7.57
C HIS A 3 -4.77 -13.97 7.75
N SER A 4 -4.47 -12.90 7.02
CA SER A 4 -3.32 -12.05 7.33
C SER A 4 -3.63 -10.56 7.19
N PHE A 5 -3.05 -9.76 8.09
CA PHE A 5 -3.12 -8.31 8.07
C PHE A 5 -1.81 -7.75 7.53
N LEU A 6 -1.91 -6.76 6.64
CA LEU A 6 -0.78 -6.07 6.04
C LEU A 6 -0.88 -4.60 6.39
N ALA A 7 0.12 -4.08 7.09
CA ALA A 7 0.31 -2.65 7.30
C ALA A 7 1.50 -2.17 6.49
N VAL A 8 1.38 -0.98 5.91
CA VAL A 8 2.46 -0.33 5.18
C VAL A 8 2.63 1.07 5.76
N ASP A 9 3.80 1.35 6.32
CA ASP A 9 4.22 2.69 6.72
C ASP A 9 5.19 3.21 5.64
N TYR A 10 4.67 4.03 4.73
CA TYR A 10 5.46 4.59 3.65
C TYR A 10 6.56 5.53 4.15
N GLY A 11 6.30 6.29 5.23
CA GLY A 11 7.27 7.23 5.80
C GLY A 11 8.50 6.52 6.35
N LYS A 12 8.30 5.38 7.01
CA LYS A 12 9.38 4.51 7.51
C LYS A 12 9.89 3.51 6.48
N LYS A 13 9.22 3.40 5.32
CA LYS A 13 9.45 2.34 4.32
C LYS A 13 9.38 0.95 4.95
N GLU A 14 8.40 0.76 5.84
CA GLU A 14 8.18 -0.46 6.60
C GLU A 14 6.91 -1.17 6.12
N ILE A 15 7.02 -2.50 5.98
CA ILE A 15 5.88 -3.38 5.75
C ILE A 15 5.80 -4.31 6.94
N THR A 16 4.64 -4.35 7.58
CA THR A 16 4.34 -5.27 8.67
C THR A 16 3.28 -6.27 8.23
N VAL A 17 3.61 -7.56 8.33
CA VAL A 17 2.69 -8.67 8.10
C VAL A 17 2.39 -9.31 9.44
N ILE A 18 1.11 -9.36 9.80
CA ILE A 18 0.61 -10.08 10.96
C ILE A 18 -0.15 -11.30 10.46
N LYS A 19 0.23 -12.48 10.91
CA LYS A 19 -0.42 -13.75 10.55
C LYS A 19 -0.51 -14.67 11.78
N PRO A 20 -1.48 -15.60 11.81
CA PRO A 20 -1.51 -16.66 12.82
C PRO A 20 -0.20 -17.46 12.76
N GLY A 21 0.50 -17.50 13.87
CA GLY A 21 1.64 -18.38 14.07
C GLY A 21 1.19 -19.83 14.22
N LYS A 22 2.16 -20.75 14.16
CA LYS A 22 1.91 -22.19 14.24
C LYS A 22 1.76 -22.70 15.67
N GLU A 23 2.20 -21.91 16.65
CA GLU A 23 2.16 -22.26 18.07
C GLU A 23 0.88 -21.76 18.72
N LEU A 24 0.32 -22.57 19.62
CA LEU A 24 -0.82 -22.20 20.43
C LEU A 24 -0.34 -21.64 21.77
N ASP A 25 -0.99 -20.60 22.26
CA ASP A 25 -0.78 -20.09 23.60
C ASP A 25 -1.45 -20.97 24.67
N ALA A 26 -1.31 -20.57 25.94
CA ALA A 26 -1.90 -21.28 27.08
C ALA A 26 -3.45 -21.40 27.01
N ASN A 27 -4.09 -20.60 26.16
CA ASN A 27 -5.53 -20.55 25.96
C ASN A 27 -5.97 -21.24 24.65
N SER A 28 -5.07 -22.00 24.00
CA SER A 28 -5.32 -22.66 22.70
C SER A 28 -5.59 -21.69 21.54
N MET A 29 -5.11 -20.45 21.63
CA MET A 29 -5.19 -19.48 20.54
C MET A 29 -3.86 -19.43 19.76
N PRO A 30 -3.88 -19.26 18.43
CA PRO A 30 -2.64 -19.10 17.67
C PRO A 30 -1.87 -17.86 18.13
N GLN A 31 -0.60 -18.01 18.49
CA GLN A 31 0.27 -16.86 18.75
C GLN A 31 0.48 -16.08 17.44
N GLU A 32 0.43 -14.75 17.50
CA GLU A 32 0.65 -13.93 16.30
C GLU A 32 2.12 -13.94 15.89
N GLU A 33 2.38 -14.19 14.60
CA GLU A 33 3.70 -13.98 13.99
C GLU A 33 3.69 -12.60 13.31
N VAL A 34 4.51 -11.68 13.83
CA VAL A 34 4.67 -10.32 13.29
C VAL A 34 6.00 -10.23 12.57
N ILE A 35 5.95 -10.00 11.25
CA ILE A 35 7.13 -9.81 10.41
C ILE A 35 7.16 -8.35 9.96
N THR A 36 8.16 -7.60 10.44
CA THR A 36 8.43 -6.23 9.98
C THR A 36 9.66 -6.21 9.09
N SER A 37 9.51 -5.69 7.88
CA SER A 37 10.58 -5.53 6.90
C SER A 37 10.74 -4.05 6.55
N CYS A 38 11.97 -3.54 6.62
CA CYS A 38 12.30 -2.16 6.25
C CYS A 38 13.15 -2.15 4.98
N TYR A 39 12.75 -1.34 3.99
CA TYR A 39 13.43 -1.25 2.69
C TYR A 39 14.04 0.15 2.52
N LEU A 40 15.25 0.34 3.02
CA LEU A 40 15.96 1.63 3.03
C LEU A 40 17.06 1.78 1.95
N HIS A 41 16.99 1.03 0.84
CA HIS A 41 18.13 1.04 -0.10
C HIS A 41 18.24 2.31 -0.98
N GLN A 42 17.18 3.10 -1.16
CA GLN A 42 17.24 4.34 -1.97
C GLN A 42 16.12 5.33 -1.62
N ASP A 43 16.39 6.62 -1.76
CA ASP A 43 15.39 7.69 -1.69
C ASP A 43 14.46 7.60 -2.92
N ALA A 44 13.15 7.52 -2.67
CA ALA A 44 12.16 7.32 -3.73
C ALA A 44 12.06 8.54 -4.66
N LEU A 45 12.17 9.75 -4.10
CA LEU A 45 12.10 10.99 -4.86
C LEU A 45 13.37 11.18 -5.69
N GLU A 46 14.54 10.85 -5.14
CA GLU A 46 15.79 10.88 -5.88
C GLU A 46 15.74 9.94 -7.10
N MET A 47 15.26 8.70 -6.92
CA MET A 47 15.09 7.75 -8.02
C MET A 47 14.11 8.24 -9.08
N GLU A 48 12.97 8.82 -8.68
CA GLU A 48 11.97 9.35 -9.60
C GLU A 48 12.53 10.50 -10.44
N LEU A 49 13.24 11.44 -9.81
CA LEU A 49 13.86 12.57 -10.51
C LEU A 49 14.98 12.11 -11.46
N ALA A 50 15.80 11.15 -11.04
CA ALA A 50 16.84 10.57 -11.89
C ALA A 50 16.25 9.90 -13.15
N ASP A 51 15.18 9.10 -12.98
CA ASP A 51 14.50 8.46 -14.10
C ASP A 51 13.82 9.48 -15.03
N PHE A 52 13.18 10.51 -14.48
CA PHE A 52 12.59 11.59 -15.26
C PHE A 52 13.62 12.29 -16.14
N VAL A 53 14.73 12.75 -15.55
CA VAL A 53 15.79 13.46 -16.30
C VAL A 53 16.41 12.55 -17.36
N LYS A 54 16.64 11.27 -17.04
CA LYS A 54 17.16 10.28 -18.00
C LYS A 54 16.22 10.11 -19.20
N ASN A 55 14.92 9.97 -18.96
CA ASN A 55 13.94 9.79 -20.03
C ASN A 55 13.81 11.04 -20.91
N VAL A 56 13.83 12.24 -20.31
CA VAL A 56 13.83 13.50 -21.06
C VAL A 56 15.06 13.63 -21.95
N ARG A 57 16.26 13.39 -21.41
CA ARG A 57 17.52 13.50 -22.17
C ARG A 57 17.60 12.52 -23.33
N ASN A 58 17.14 11.29 -23.11
CA ASN A 58 17.24 10.22 -24.10
C ASN A 58 16.01 10.13 -25.02
N ARG A 59 14.99 10.97 -24.81
CA ARG A 59 13.69 10.90 -25.51
C ARG A 59 13.06 9.51 -25.43
N THR A 60 13.14 8.88 -24.26
CA THR A 60 12.52 7.57 -23.99
C THR A 60 11.24 7.71 -23.18
N GLN A 61 10.38 6.71 -23.24
CA GLN A 61 9.16 6.67 -22.46
C GLN A 61 9.47 6.19 -21.03
N PRO A 62 9.06 6.93 -19.99
CA PRO A 62 9.23 6.47 -18.60
C PRO A 62 8.34 5.25 -18.33
N MET A 63 8.70 4.48 -17.29
CA MET A 63 7.92 3.31 -16.86
C MET A 63 6.47 3.67 -16.51
N VAL A 64 6.27 4.86 -15.93
CA VAL A 64 4.94 5.43 -15.67
C VAL A 64 4.84 6.74 -16.44
N SER A 65 4.13 6.73 -17.58
CA SER A 65 3.87 7.94 -18.34
C SER A 65 2.57 8.61 -17.90
N GLY A 66 2.24 9.75 -18.51
CA GLY A 66 0.94 10.41 -18.27
C GLY A 66 -0.27 9.53 -18.62
N ARG A 67 -0.12 8.53 -19.50
CA ARG A 67 -1.20 7.58 -19.81
C ARG A 67 -1.46 6.65 -18.62
N GLU A 68 -0.41 6.03 -18.08
CA GLU A 68 -0.50 5.17 -16.90
C GLU A 68 -1.00 5.97 -15.70
N GLY A 69 -0.52 7.21 -15.53
CA GLY A 69 -1.00 8.12 -14.47
C GLY A 69 -2.51 8.41 -14.56
N ARG A 70 -3.06 8.63 -15.76
CA ARG A 70 -4.50 8.81 -15.96
C ARG A 70 -5.30 7.55 -15.65
N LEU A 71 -4.80 6.38 -16.04
CA LEU A 71 -5.46 5.10 -15.74
C LEU A 71 -5.49 4.84 -14.24
N ALA A 72 -4.38 5.07 -13.55
CA ALA A 72 -4.31 4.95 -12.09
C ALA A 72 -5.28 5.91 -11.38
N LEU A 73 -5.35 7.17 -11.85
CA LEU A 73 -6.26 8.16 -11.30
C LEU A 73 -7.74 7.75 -11.45
N ALA A 74 -8.12 7.21 -12.61
CA ALA A 74 -9.49 6.74 -12.82
C ALA A 74 -9.89 5.65 -11.83
N VAL A 75 -9.00 4.69 -11.58
CA VAL A 75 -9.21 3.62 -10.58
C VAL A 75 -9.29 4.21 -9.16
N ALA A 76 -8.42 5.16 -8.82
CA ALA A 76 -8.45 5.83 -7.52
C ALA A 76 -9.79 6.56 -7.29
N GLN A 77 -10.31 7.23 -8.32
CA GLN A 77 -11.63 7.88 -8.26
C GLN A 77 -12.75 6.87 -8.02
N GLU A 78 -12.72 5.71 -8.66
CA GLU A 78 -13.70 4.64 -8.44
C GLU A 78 -13.64 4.10 -7.00
N ILE A 79 -12.45 3.84 -6.48
CA ILE A 79 -12.26 3.38 -5.09
C ILE A 79 -12.85 4.41 -4.12
N MET A 80 -12.55 5.70 -4.31
CA MET A 80 -13.07 6.76 -3.45
C MET A 80 -14.59 6.89 -3.53
N ALA A 81 -15.19 6.68 -4.69
CA ALA A 81 -16.64 6.64 -4.84
C ALA A 81 -17.24 5.49 -4.02
N ARG A 82 -16.68 4.27 -4.12
CA ARG A 82 -17.13 3.10 -3.36
C ARG A 82 -17.00 3.29 -1.85
N ILE A 83 -15.90 3.89 -1.38
CA ILE A 83 -15.71 4.20 0.04
C ILE A 83 -16.81 5.16 0.52
N LYS A 84 -17.10 6.22 -0.25
CA LYS A 84 -18.16 7.18 0.09
C LYS A 84 -19.54 6.54 0.11
N GLU A 85 -19.87 5.72 -0.89
CA GLU A 85 -21.12 4.94 -0.94
C GLU A 85 -21.25 4.00 0.28
N HIS A 86 -20.16 3.33 0.66
CA HIS A 86 -20.14 2.43 1.80
C HIS A 86 -20.38 3.17 3.13
N VAL A 87 -19.70 4.31 3.33
CA VAL A 87 -19.89 5.16 4.52
C VAL A 87 -21.33 5.70 4.59
N ALA A 88 -21.88 6.15 3.46
CA ALA A 88 -23.25 6.68 3.40
C ALA A 88 -24.32 5.60 3.67
N SER A 89 -24.08 4.35 3.25
CA SER A 89 -25.00 3.23 3.47
C SER A 89 -24.91 2.63 4.88
N HIS A 90 -23.78 2.80 5.56
CA HIS A 90 -23.53 2.25 6.90
C HIS A 90 -23.10 3.32 7.92
N PRO A 91 -23.90 4.38 8.13
CA PRO A 91 -23.52 5.47 9.03
C PRO A 91 -23.32 4.99 10.49
N GLN A 92 -23.95 3.89 10.86
CA GLN A 92 -23.85 3.29 12.20
C GLN A 92 -22.48 2.68 12.50
N LEU A 93 -21.68 2.35 11.47
CA LEU A 93 -20.32 1.81 11.64
C LEU A 93 -19.27 2.91 11.81
N PHE A 94 -19.59 4.15 11.44
CA PHE A 94 -18.63 5.27 11.39
C PHE A 94 -18.98 6.44 12.33
N ASN A 95 -20.15 6.41 12.97
CA ASN A 95 -20.47 7.31 14.08
C ASN A 95 -19.97 6.69 15.40
N VAL A 96 -18.89 7.25 15.94
CA VAL A 96 -18.44 7.07 17.34
C VAL A 96 -18.81 8.30 18.14
#